data_AF-A0A3L7X3J7-F1
#
_entry.id   AF-A0A3L7X3J7-F1
#
_cell.length_a   1.000
_cell.length_b   1.000
_cell.length_c   1.000
_cell.angle_alpha   90.00
_cell.angle_beta   90.00
_cell.angle_gamma   90.00
#
_symmetry.space_group_name_H-M   'P 1'
#
loop_
_entity.id
_entity.type
_entity.pdbx_description
1 polymer ?
#
loop_
_entity_poly.entity_id
_entity_poly.type
_entity_poly.pdbx_seq_one_letter_code
_entity_poly.pdbx_strand_id
1 'polypeptide(L)'
;MLQPQTYPRLLGQALTLQSDPIVEMVDDDNPWIEGLFFVFVLGLLLAVARLVGGLLLWASLPPSDAVRETLVIGLKQSFPLLFGEQAAAETFLRQIWPWLTPFYAYENGLLGLLILIVTPLGLIGQWLLYASVSHGAARLLGGKGSLGQTLGAVALSLAPRILSVAALVPFVSVSLLLVNGWGLLIAYRGLAVVHDLPTGRAAVAALAPLLLGGLVLALTALFGIGLMTLTGGGA
;
A
#
# COMPACT_ATOMS: atom_id res chain seq x y z
N MET A 1 -10.08 4.05 26.85
CA MET A 1 -9.62 5.06 25.86
C MET A 1 -8.16 5.38 26.11
N LEU A 2 -7.33 5.08 25.12
CA LEU A 2 -5.89 5.31 25.17
C LEU A 2 -5.59 6.81 25.06
N GLN A 3 -4.60 7.27 25.83
CA GLN A 3 -4.21 8.67 25.77
C GLN A 3 -3.40 8.93 24.48
N PRO A 4 -3.54 10.09 23.81
CA PRO A 4 -2.78 10.41 22.60
C PRO A 4 -1.25 10.25 22.72
N GLN A 5 -0.72 10.34 23.93
CA GLN A 5 0.71 10.20 24.23
C GLN A 5 1.21 8.75 24.20
N THR A 6 0.33 7.73 24.24
CA THR A 6 0.74 6.32 24.23
C THR A 6 0.94 5.75 22.82
N TYR A 7 0.35 6.35 21.77
CA TYR A 7 0.48 5.83 20.40
C TYR A 7 1.92 5.73 19.88
N PRO A 8 2.84 6.68 20.14
CA PRO A 8 4.24 6.53 19.73
C PRO A 8 4.91 5.30 20.37
N ARG A 9 4.59 5.02 21.64
CA ARG A 9 5.07 3.83 22.34
C ARG A 9 4.50 2.56 21.72
N LEU A 10 3.19 2.52 21.49
CA LEU A 10 2.52 1.37 20.88
C LEU A 10 3.09 1.07 19.49
N LEU A 11 3.30 2.11 18.69
CA LEU A 11 3.89 2.00 17.36
C LEU A 11 5.32 1.45 17.44
N GLY A 12 6.17 2.00 18.31
CA GLY A 12 7.55 1.53 18.50
C GLY A 12 7.62 0.08 18.98
N GLN A 13 6.81 -0.29 19.98
CA GLN A 13 6.78 -1.65 20.53
C GLN A 13 6.21 -2.66 19.51
N ALA A 14 5.18 -2.29 18.74
CA ALA A 14 4.62 -3.13 17.70
C ALA A 14 5.63 -3.43 16.59
N LEU A 15 6.47 -2.46 16.22
CA LEU A 15 7.58 -2.68 15.28
C LEU A 15 8.57 -3.74 15.77
N THR A 16 8.72 -3.90 17.08
CA THR A 16 9.58 -4.92 17.68
C THR A 16 8.88 -6.26 17.93
N LEU A 17 7.66 -6.44 17.43
CA LEU A 17 6.85 -7.66 17.58
C LEU A 17 6.53 -8.03 19.03
N GLN A 18 6.57 -7.05 19.95
CA GLN A 18 6.16 -7.24 21.34
C GLN A 18 4.65 -7.49 21.42
N SER A 19 4.24 -8.36 22.34
CA SER A 19 2.83 -8.68 22.58
C SER A 19 2.11 -7.59 23.38
N ASP A 20 2.80 -6.89 24.25
CA ASP A 20 2.23 -5.88 25.16
C ASP A 20 1.38 -4.81 24.45
N PRO A 21 1.83 -4.17 23.35
CA PRO A 21 0.99 -3.19 22.66
C PRO A 21 -0.26 -3.81 22.02
N ILE A 22 -0.20 -5.09 21.64
CA ILE A 22 -1.35 -5.82 21.11
C ILE A 22 -2.36 -6.07 22.23
N VAL A 23 -1.89 -6.57 23.37
CA VAL A 23 -2.74 -6.84 24.54
C VAL A 23 -3.41 -5.54 25.01
N GLU A 24 -2.63 -4.47 25.15
CA GLU A 24 -3.15 -3.15 25.56
C GLU A 24 -4.21 -2.61 24.60
N MET A 25 -4.01 -2.76 23.29
CA MET A 25 -5.00 -2.34 22.28
C MET A 25 -6.27 -3.20 22.32
N VAL A 26 -6.14 -4.49 22.61
CA VAL A 26 -7.24 -5.47 22.63
C VAL A 26 -8.09 -5.36 23.91
N ASP A 27 -7.46 -5.00 25.01
CA ASP A 27 -8.09 -4.87 26.33
C ASP A 27 -8.68 -3.47 26.57
N ASP A 28 -8.52 -2.51 25.64
CA ASP A 28 -9.21 -1.22 25.71
C ASP A 28 -10.74 -1.39 25.61
N ASP A 29 -11.50 -0.45 26.17
CA ASP A 29 -12.96 -0.44 26.12
C ASP A 29 -13.50 -0.43 24.68
N ASN A 30 -12.80 0.22 23.74
CA ASN A 30 -13.21 0.34 22.34
C ASN A 30 -12.03 0.10 21.36
N PRO A 31 -11.52 -1.14 21.24
CA PRO A 31 -10.33 -1.45 20.44
C PRO A 31 -10.44 -1.04 18.97
N TRP A 32 -11.65 -1.10 18.40
CA TRP A 32 -11.90 -0.74 17.02
C TRP A 32 -11.83 0.77 16.77
N ILE A 33 -12.23 1.60 17.75
CA ILE A 33 -12.15 3.06 17.66
C ILE A 33 -10.69 3.48 17.76
N GLU A 34 -9.96 2.90 18.72
CA GLU A 34 -8.52 3.12 18.89
C GLU A 34 -7.74 2.72 17.64
N GLY A 35 -8.08 1.56 17.06
CA GLY A 35 -7.55 1.11 15.79
C GLY A 35 -7.86 2.09 14.65
N LEU A 36 -9.12 2.54 14.52
CA LEU A 36 -9.52 3.50 13.48
C LEU A 36 -8.75 4.83 13.62
N PHE A 37 -8.63 5.34 14.84
CA PHE A 37 -7.88 6.56 15.10
C PHE A 37 -6.40 6.42 14.73
N PHE A 38 -5.76 5.31 15.15
CA PHE A 38 -4.38 5.00 14.78
C PHE A 38 -4.18 4.97 13.26
N VAL A 39 -5.04 4.23 12.56
CA VAL A 39 -5.03 4.07 11.09
C VAL A 39 -5.23 5.41 10.39
N PHE A 40 -6.15 6.24 10.89
CA PHE A 40 -6.41 7.57 10.36
C PHE A 40 -5.21 8.50 10.51
N VAL A 41 -4.64 8.61 11.73
CA VAL A 41 -3.48 9.46 12.01
C VAL A 41 -2.28 9.02 11.19
N LEU A 42 -2.00 7.72 11.14
CA LEU A 42 -0.95 7.16 10.30
C LEU A 42 -1.19 7.47 8.82
N GLY A 43 -2.41 7.27 8.33
CA GLY A 43 -2.79 7.57 6.95
C GLY A 43 -2.61 9.05 6.58
N LEU A 44 -2.98 9.96 7.48
CA LEU A 44 -2.79 11.40 7.28
C LEU A 44 -1.31 11.76 7.22
N LEU A 45 -0.52 11.22 8.16
CA LEU A 45 0.92 11.44 8.23
C LEU A 45 1.61 10.96 6.95
N LEU A 46 1.22 9.78 6.44
CA LEU A 46 1.71 9.26 5.16
C LEU A 46 1.29 10.12 3.97
N ALA A 47 0.07 10.64 3.98
CA ALA A 47 -0.43 11.50 2.92
C ALA A 47 0.39 12.80 2.83
N VAL A 48 0.67 13.43 3.97
CA VAL A 48 1.51 14.63 4.06
C VAL A 48 2.93 14.31 3.60
N ALA A 49 3.52 13.21 4.07
CA ALA A 49 4.86 12.80 3.67
C ALA A 49 4.97 12.60 2.16
N ARG A 50 3.97 11.95 1.55
CA ARG A 50 3.92 11.74 0.09
C ARG A 50 3.70 13.02 -0.69
N LEU A 51 2.85 13.92 -0.20
CA LEU A 51 2.61 15.22 -0.84
C LEU A 51 3.89 16.05 -0.86
N VAL A 52 4.53 16.21 0.30
CA VAL A 52 5.77 16.99 0.43
C VAL A 52 6.91 16.32 -0.35
N GLY A 53 7.08 15.00 -0.20
CA GLY A 53 8.08 14.24 -0.96
C GLY A 53 7.88 14.33 -2.48
N GLY A 54 6.63 14.29 -2.95
CA GLY A 54 6.28 14.45 -4.36
C GLY A 54 6.60 15.85 -4.88
N LEU A 55 6.35 16.89 -4.08
CA LEU A 55 6.71 18.28 -4.42
C LEU A 55 8.23 18.46 -4.47
N LEU A 56 8.96 17.92 -3.51
CA LEU A 56 10.42 17.97 -3.47
C LEU A 56 11.04 17.19 -4.63
N LEU A 57 10.49 16.02 -4.96
CA LEU A 57 10.90 15.24 -6.11
C LEU A 57 10.68 16.04 -7.40
N TRP A 58 9.49 16.57 -7.61
CA TRP A 58 9.18 17.40 -8.77
C TRP A 58 10.11 18.61 -8.91
N ALA A 59 10.41 19.30 -7.80
CA ALA A 59 11.35 20.42 -7.78
C ALA A 59 12.80 19.99 -8.08
N SER A 60 13.14 18.72 -7.85
CA SER A 60 14.47 18.15 -8.11
C SER A 60 14.59 17.53 -9.51
N LEU A 61 13.48 17.34 -10.22
CA LEU A 61 13.48 16.76 -11.55
C LEU A 61 13.80 17.83 -12.61
N PRO A 62 14.59 17.48 -13.65
CA PRO A 62 14.79 18.36 -14.80
C PRO A 62 13.46 18.60 -15.54
N PRO A 63 13.33 19.66 -16.36
CA PRO A 63 12.10 19.90 -17.13
C PRO A 63 11.70 18.67 -17.96
N SER A 64 10.41 18.30 -17.93
CA SER A 64 9.90 17.08 -18.57
C SER A 64 10.22 17.02 -20.08
N ASP A 65 10.13 18.16 -20.77
CA ASP A 65 10.49 18.27 -22.17
C ASP A 65 11.99 17.99 -22.40
N ALA A 66 12.86 18.45 -21.51
CA ALA A 66 14.31 18.19 -21.64
C ALA A 66 14.64 16.70 -21.50
N VAL A 67 13.93 15.98 -20.63
CA VAL A 67 14.08 14.52 -20.50
C VAL A 67 13.57 13.82 -21.75
N ARG A 68 12.39 14.21 -22.27
CA ARG A 68 11.85 13.64 -23.52
C ARG A 68 12.83 13.79 -24.68
N GLU A 69 13.35 14.99 -24.90
CA GLU A 69 14.29 15.24 -25.99
C GLU A 69 15.60 14.45 -25.80
N THR A 70 16.09 14.35 -24.55
CA THR A 70 17.28 13.53 -24.25
C THR A 70 17.04 12.05 -24.58
N LEU A 71 15.86 11.51 -24.25
CA LEU A 71 15.49 10.13 -24.58
C LEU A 71 15.39 9.94 -26.10
N VAL A 72 14.80 10.89 -26.83
CA VAL A 72 14.73 10.85 -28.31
C VAL A 72 16.13 10.83 -28.91
N ILE A 73 17.05 11.67 -28.41
CA ILE A 73 18.45 11.70 -28.86
C ILE A 73 19.15 10.38 -28.54
N GLY A 74 19.01 9.84 -27.32
CA GLY A 74 19.62 8.58 -26.91
C GLY A 74 19.11 7.38 -27.74
N LEU A 75 17.81 7.35 -28.05
CA LEU A 75 17.21 6.35 -28.96
C LEU A 75 17.82 6.44 -30.36
N LYS A 76 17.94 7.65 -30.92
CA LYS A 76 18.56 7.90 -32.24
C LYS A 76 20.01 7.40 -32.30
N GLN A 77 20.77 7.58 -31.21
CA GLN A 77 22.17 7.15 -31.13
C GLN A 77 22.33 5.64 -30.91
N SER A 78 21.43 5.02 -30.14
CA SER A 78 21.58 3.62 -29.71
C SER A 78 21.19 2.61 -30.79
N PHE A 79 20.29 2.96 -31.71
CA PHE A 79 19.78 2.02 -32.72
C PHE A 79 19.70 2.64 -34.13
N PRO A 80 20.84 3.04 -34.71
CA PRO A 80 20.88 3.74 -36.00
C PRO A 80 20.33 2.90 -37.19
N LEU A 81 20.31 1.56 -37.06
CA LEU A 81 19.89 0.62 -38.11
C LEU A 81 18.42 0.17 -38.02
N LEU A 82 17.80 0.21 -36.83
CA LEU A 82 16.39 -0.16 -36.63
C LEU A 82 15.44 1.01 -36.89
N PHE A 83 15.91 2.25 -36.72
CA PHE A 83 15.10 3.46 -36.88
C PHE A 83 15.28 4.12 -38.25
N GLY A 84 15.17 3.36 -39.34
CA GLY A 84 14.94 3.94 -40.68
C GLY A 84 13.60 4.69 -40.76
N GLU A 85 12.61 4.31 -39.94
CA GLU A 85 11.33 4.98 -39.73
C GLU A 85 11.37 6.02 -38.58
N GLN A 86 12.39 6.89 -38.60
CA GLN A 86 12.68 7.91 -37.58
C GLN A 86 11.47 8.74 -37.12
N ALA A 87 10.52 9.03 -38.01
CA ALA A 87 9.32 9.82 -37.69
C ALA A 87 8.31 9.06 -36.81
N ALA A 88 8.16 7.75 -37.00
CA ALA A 88 7.15 6.96 -36.30
C ALA A 88 7.48 6.77 -34.82
N ALA A 89 8.75 6.46 -34.50
CA ALA A 89 9.20 6.28 -33.12
C ALA A 89 9.19 7.59 -32.32
N GLU A 90 9.60 8.70 -32.94
CA GLU A 90 9.51 10.03 -32.33
C GLU A 90 8.05 10.44 -32.08
N THR A 91 7.18 10.21 -33.07
CA THR A 91 5.74 10.49 -32.95
C THR A 91 5.11 9.64 -31.84
N PHE A 92 5.44 8.35 -31.79
CA PHE A 92 4.97 7.45 -30.73
C PHE A 92 5.43 7.91 -29.35
N LEU A 93 6.71 8.25 -29.19
CA LEU A 93 7.24 8.71 -27.91
C LEU A 93 6.56 10.03 -27.47
N ARG A 94 6.37 10.98 -28.39
CA ARG A 94 5.65 12.25 -28.12
C ARG A 94 4.19 12.01 -27.79
N GLN A 95 3.54 11.02 -28.40
CA GLN A 95 2.14 10.66 -28.15
C GLN A 95 1.96 9.98 -26.78
N ILE A 96 2.89 9.11 -26.38
CA ILE A 96 2.81 8.39 -25.11
C ILE A 96 3.37 9.21 -23.93
N TRP A 97 4.23 10.21 -24.17
CA TRP A 97 4.85 11.03 -23.12
C TRP A 97 3.86 11.65 -22.13
N PRO A 98 2.75 12.30 -22.56
CA PRO A 98 1.75 12.85 -21.63
C PRO A 98 1.06 11.79 -20.78
N TRP A 99 1.00 10.54 -21.26
CA TRP A 99 0.47 9.41 -20.49
C TRP A 99 1.49 8.88 -19.49
N LEU A 100 2.79 9.07 -19.75
CA LEU A 100 3.87 8.63 -18.88
C LEU A 100 4.16 9.64 -17.77
N THR A 101 4.07 10.95 -18.03
CA THR A 101 4.41 12.02 -17.06
C THR A 101 3.72 11.91 -15.70
N PRO A 102 2.44 11.49 -15.58
CA PRO A 102 1.79 11.30 -14.28
C PRO A 102 2.44 10.20 -13.44
N PHE A 103 3.01 9.17 -14.07
CA PHE A 103 3.66 8.04 -13.37
C PHE A 103 5.05 8.40 -12.83
N TYR A 104 5.69 9.42 -13.38
CA TYR A 104 7.04 9.87 -13.02
C TYR A 104 7.05 11.14 -12.16
N ALA A 105 5.91 11.48 -11.54
CA ALA A 105 5.76 12.64 -10.67
C ALA A 105 6.06 13.99 -11.35
N TYR A 106 5.89 14.08 -12.68
CA TYR A 106 6.02 15.35 -13.42
C TYR A 106 4.78 16.25 -13.32
N GLU A 107 3.66 15.72 -12.85
CA GLU A 107 2.41 16.46 -12.67
C GLU A 107 2.02 16.53 -11.19
N ASN A 108 2.27 17.68 -10.57
CA ASN A 108 1.78 18.01 -9.24
C ASN A 108 0.80 19.19 -9.33
N GLY A 109 -0.41 18.91 -9.81
CA GLY A 109 -1.52 19.86 -9.82
C GLY A 109 -2.40 19.79 -8.56
N LEU A 110 -3.58 20.42 -8.62
CA LEU A 110 -4.63 20.32 -7.59
C LEU A 110 -5.01 18.87 -7.25
N LEU A 111 -4.88 17.95 -8.22
CA LEU A 111 -5.12 16.51 -8.01
C LEU A 111 -4.15 15.90 -6.98
N GLY A 112 -2.95 16.48 -6.82
CA GLY A 112 -2.00 16.06 -5.78
C GLY A 112 -2.57 16.25 -4.37
N LEU A 113 -3.40 17.26 -4.13
CA LEU A 113 -4.04 17.48 -2.83
C LEU A 113 -5.05 16.39 -2.46
N LEU A 114 -5.62 15.69 -3.45
CA LEU A 114 -6.54 14.57 -3.20
C LEU A 114 -5.85 13.45 -2.41
N ILE A 115 -4.51 13.35 -2.45
CA ILE A 115 -3.75 12.37 -1.69
C ILE A 115 -4.02 12.48 -0.17
N LEU A 116 -4.32 13.69 0.32
CA LEU A 116 -4.63 13.97 1.73
C LEU A 116 -5.93 13.32 2.20
N ILE A 117 -6.85 13.07 1.27
CA ILE A 117 -8.14 12.43 1.54
C ILE A 117 -8.09 10.95 1.15
N VAL A 118 -7.59 10.66 -0.06
CA VAL A 118 -7.59 9.31 -0.63
C VAL A 118 -6.67 8.37 0.15
N THR A 119 -5.51 8.84 0.61
CA THR A 119 -4.56 7.98 1.35
C THR A 119 -5.13 7.48 2.68
N PRO A 120 -5.61 8.32 3.61
CA PRO A 120 -6.18 7.82 4.86
C PRO A 120 -7.44 6.97 4.62
N LEU A 121 -8.33 7.37 3.70
CA LEU A 121 -9.52 6.57 3.39
C LEU A 121 -9.18 5.22 2.78
N GLY A 122 -8.22 5.17 1.86
CA GLY A 122 -7.74 3.93 1.26
C GLY A 122 -7.09 3.00 2.29
N LEU A 123 -6.34 3.57 3.24
CA LEU A 123 -5.70 2.82 4.32
C LEU A 123 -6.73 2.26 5.32
N ILE A 124 -7.77 3.04 5.65
CA ILE A 124 -8.92 2.59 6.43
C ILE A 124 -9.67 1.48 5.70
N GLY A 125 -9.99 1.64 4.42
CA GLY A 125 -10.68 0.63 3.63
C GLY A 125 -9.88 -0.67 3.54
N GLN A 126 -8.58 -0.58 3.26
CA GLN A 126 -7.67 -1.73 3.25
C GLN A 126 -7.64 -2.44 4.62
N TRP A 127 -7.51 -1.69 5.70
CA TRP A 127 -7.49 -2.22 7.06
C TRP A 127 -8.80 -2.93 7.43
N LEU A 128 -9.96 -2.31 7.15
CA LEU A 128 -11.27 -2.90 7.41
C LEU A 128 -11.46 -4.21 6.65
N LEU A 129 -11.11 -4.24 5.36
CA LEU A 129 -11.20 -5.45 4.54
C LEU A 129 -10.28 -6.55 5.08
N TYR A 130 -9.01 -6.22 5.33
CA TYR A 130 -8.04 -7.18 5.83
C TYR A 130 -8.45 -7.77 7.19
N ALA A 131 -8.85 -6.91 8.13
CA ALA A 131 -9.26 -7.33 9.46
C ALA A 131 -10.54 -8.17 9.44
N SER A 132 -11.51 -7.82 8.59
CA SER A 132 -12.77 -8.57 8.46
C SER A 132 -12.55 -9.97 7.89
N VAL A 133 -11.74 -10.09 6.83
CA VAL A 133 -11.39 -11.40 6.24
C VAL A 133 -10.57 -12.23 7.24
N SER A 134 -9.59 -11.62 7.90
CA SER A 134 -8.78 -12.29 8.93
C SER A 134 -9.62 -12.76 10.11
N HIS A 135 -10.58 -11.94 10.56
CA HIS A 135 -11.52 -12.29 11.63
C HIS A 135 -12.38 -13.49 11.24
N GLY A 136 -12.97 -13.48 10.04
CA GLY A 136 -13.75 -14.59 9.52
C GLY A 136 -12.94 -15.89 9.47
N ALA A 137 -11.71 -15.83 8.91
CA ALA A 137 -10.81 -16.97 8.88
C ALA A 137 -10.42 -17.46 10.28
N ALA A 138 -10.09 -16.55 11.20
CA ALA A 138 -9.75 -16.90 12.58
C ALA A 138 -10.92 -17.58 13.30
N ARG A 139 -12.16 -17.08 13.13
CA ARG A 139 -13.38 -17.69 13.69
C ARG A 139 -13.62 -19.09 13.14
N LEU A 140 -13.45 -19.30 11.83
CA LEU A 140 -13.57 -20.62 11.21
C LEU A 140 -12.52 -21.62 11.73
N LEU A 141 -11.35 -21.14 12.16
CA LEU A 141 -10.27 -21.94 12.72
C LEU A 141 -10.39 -22.19 14.24
N GLY A 142 -11.51 -21.77 14.86
CA GLY A 142 -11.82 -21.96 16.28
C GLY A 142 -11.44 -20.78 17.18
N GLY A 143 -11.15 -19.62 16.61
CA GLY A 143 -10.77 -18.42 17.34
C GLY A 143 -11.89 -17.84 18.21
N LYS A 144 -11.53 -17.25 19.36
CA LYS A 144 -12.49 -16.76 20.36
C LYS A 144 -12.67 -15.24 20.37
N GLY A 145 -11.82 -14.49 19.67
CA GLY A 145 -11.81 -13.04 19.72
C GLY A 145 -12.98 -12.40 19.00
N SER A 146 -13.37 -11.21 19.43
CA SER A 146 -14.41 -10.41 18.77
C SER A 146 -13.86 -9.68 17.53
N LEU A 147 -14.76 -9.21 16.66
CA LEU A 147 -14.39 -8.40 15.50
C LEU A 147 -13.73 -7.08 15.92
N GLY A 148 -14.24 -6.43 16.96
CA GLY A 148 -13.68 -5.17 17.47
C GLY A 148 -12.24 -5.33 17.96
N GLN A 149 -11.96 -6.37 18.74
CA GLN A 149 -10.61 -6.72 19.18
C GLN A 149 -9.69 -7.06 17.99
N THR A 150 -10.22 -7.76 16.98
CA THR A 150 -9.46 -8.08 15.76
C THR A 150 -9.09 -6.81 15.00
N LEU A 151 -10.04 -5.88 14.84
CA LEU A 151 -9.82 -4.57 14.21
C LEU A 151 -8.73 -3.78 14.93
N GLY A 152 -8.81 -3.67 16.25
CA GLY A 152 -7.81 -2.99 17.08
C GLY A 152 -6.41 -3.61 16.94
N ALA A 153 -6.28 -4.92 17.14
CA ALA A 153 -4.99 -5.60 17.03
C ALA A 153 -4.38 -5.51 15.62
N VAL A 154 -5.18 -5.67 14.58
CA VAL A 154 -4.73 -5.60 13.19
C VAL A 154 -4.39 -4.17 12.77
N ALA A 155 -4.92 -3.13 13.43
CA ALA A 155 -4.51 -1.75 13.15
C ALA A 155 -2.99 -1.57 13.35
N LEU A 156 -2.42 -2.19 14.39
CA LEU A 156 -0.98 -2.15 14.67
C LEU A 156 -0.13 -2.81 13.56
N SER A 157 -0.70 -3.69 12.74
CA SER A 157 -0.01 -4.26 11.57
C SER A 157 0.38 -3.22 10.53
N LEU A 158 -0.23 -2.03 10.59
CA LEU A 158 0.10 -0.92 9.72
C LEU A 158 1.29 -0.09 10.24
N ALA A 159 1.73 -0.29 11.49
CA ALA A 159 2.86 0.43 12.09
C ALA A 159 4.12 0.50 11.19
N PRO A 160 4.56 -0.56 10.49
CA PRO A 160 5.73 -0.51 9.61
C PRO A 160 5.63 0.52 8.49
N ARG A 161 4.41 0.96 8.13
CA ARG A 161 4.22 2.00 7.13
C ARG A 161 4.81 3.33 7.56
N ILE A 162 5.05 3.57 8.86
CA ILE A 162 5.76 4.78 9.32
C ILE A 162 7.12 4.95 8.64
N LEU A 163 7.76 3.85 8.23
CA LEU A 163 9.03 3.90 7.50
C LEU A 163 8.86 4.61 6.15
N SER A 164 7.68 4.53 5.53
CA SER A 164 7.38 5.21 4.27
C SER A 164 7.37 6.74 4.38
N VAL A 165 7.47 7.31 5.57
CA VAL A 165 7.76 8.74 5.78
C VAL A 165 9.11 9.14 5.20
N ALA A 166 10.04 8.20 5.07
CA ALA A 166 11.31 8.41 4.40
C ALA A 166 11.14 8.90 2.94
N ALA A 167 9.96 8.71 2.32
CA ALA A 167 9.62 9.28 1.02
C ALA A 167 9.59 10.82 1.00
N LEU A 168 9.70 11.49 2.15
CA LEU A 168 9.98 12.93 2.23
C LEU A 168 11.30 13.31 1.54
N VAL A 169 12.28 12.39 1.55
CA VAL A 169 13.56 12.61 0.87
C VAL A 169 13.42 12.14 -0.58
N PRO A 170 13.68 13.01 -1.58
CA PRO A 170 13.63 12.62 -2.98
C PRO A 170 14.51 11.39 -3.26
N PHE A 171 14.04 10.51 -4.13
CA PHE A 171 14.71 9.27 -4.54
C PHE A 171 14.88 8.20 -3.43
N VAL A 172 14.43 8.47 -2.21
CA VAL A 172 14.37 7.47 -1.14
C VAL A 172 13.05 6.73 -1.22
N SER A 173 13.13 5.40 -1.21
CA SER A 173 11.95 4.53 -1.14
C SER A 173 12.16 3.43 -0.11
N VAL A 174 11.06 2.98 0.48
CA VAL A 174 11.08 1.85 1.40
C VAL A 174 10.50 0.63 0.67
N SER A 175 11.18 -0.49 0.80
CA SER A 175 10.76 -1.75 0.19
C SER A 175 9.33 -2.12 0.64
N LEU A 176 8.43 -2.27 -0.34
CA LEU A 176 7.06 -2.73 -0.09
C LEU A 176 7.03 -4.13 0.53
N LEU A 177 7.98 -5.00 0.15
CA LEU A 177 8.08 -6.34 0.72
C LEU A 177 8.38 -6.28 2.21
N LEU A 178 9.27 -5.37 2.62
CA LEU A 178 9.62 -5.17 4.02
C LEU A 178 8.42 -4.66 4.81
N VAL A 179 7.75 -3.61 4.33
CA VAL A 179 6.60 -3.00 5.03
C VAL A 179 5.43 -3.98 5.16
N ASN A 180 5.06 -4.66 4.08
CA ASN A 180 3.92 -5.59 4.09
C ASN A 180 4.27 -6.91 4.77
N GLY A 181 5.49 -7.43 4.59
CA GLY A 181 5.96 -8.64 5.26
C GLY A 181 6.02 -8.44 6.78
N TRP A 182 6.54 -7.31 7.25
CA TRP A 182 6.57 -6.99 8.67
C TRP A 182 5.17 -6.75 9.24
N GLY A 183 4.31 -6.07 8.47
CA GLY A 183 2.90 -5.90 8.84
C GLY A 183 2.19 -7.25 9.00
N LEU A 184 2.43 -8.19 8.09
CA LEU A 184 1.89 -9.55 8.17
C LEU A 184 2.33 -10.28 9.44
N LEU A 185 3.61 -10.13 9.86
CA LEU A 185 4.10 -10.71 11.10
C LEU A 185 3.41 -10.11 12.34
N ILE A 186 3.20 -8.80 12.35
CA ILE A 186 2.45 -8.12 13.42
C ILE A 186 0.98 -8.59 13.43
N ALA A 187 0.34 -8.69 12.27
CA ALA A 187 -1.03 -9.18 12.14
C ALA A 187 -1.16 -10.63 12.63
N TYR A 188 -0.21 -11.49 12.27
CA TYR A 188 -0.10 -12.87 12.76
C TYR A 188 -0.05 -12.91 14.31
N ARG A 189 0.82 -12.10 14.92
CA ARG A 189 0.91 -12.01 16.38
C ARG A 189 -0.39 -11.47 17.00
N GLY A 190 -0.98 -10.44 16.38
CA GLY A 190 -2.25 -9.87 16.77
C GLY A 190 -3.36 -10.91 16.82
N LEU A 191 -3.51 -11.68 15.75
CA LEU A 191 -4.53 -12.72 15.64
C LEU A 191 -4.28 -13.89 16.59
N ALA A 192 -3.02 -14.29 16.80
CA ALA A 192 -2.69 -15.33 17.76
C ALA A 192 -3.13 -14.94 19.19
N VAL A 193 -2.89 -13.69 19.59
CA VAL A 193 -3.28 -13.16 20.91
C VAL A 193 -4.80 -12.99 21.01
N VAL A 194 -5.42 -12.27 20.07
CA VAL A 194 -6.86 -11.94 20.11
C VAL A 194 -7.73 -13.19 20.09
N HIS A 195 -7.36 -14.18 19.29
CA HIS A 195 -8.20 -15.36 19.08
C HIS A 195 -7.78 -16.58 19.90
N ASP A 196 -6.70 -16.49 20.69
CA ASP A 196 -6.13 -17.61 21.44
C ASP A 196 -5.85 -18.82 20.52
N LEU A 197 -5.28 -18.53 19.34
CA LEU A 197 -5.04 -19.53 18.30
C LEU A 197 -3.61 -20.07 18.36
N PRO A 198 -3.41 -21.38 18.11
CA PRO A 198 -2.07 -21.92 17.92
C PRO A 198 -1.41 -21.31 16.67
N THR A 199 -0.09 -21.18 16.71
CA THR A 199 0.74 -20.50 15.70
C THR A 199 0.36 -20.83 14.25
N GLY A 200 0.19 -22.11 13.90
CA GLY A 200 -0.15 -22.50 12.52
C GLY A 200 -1.49 -21.94 12.05
N ARG A 201 -2.52 -21.95 12.91
CA ARG A 201 -3.86 -21.43 12.58
C ARG A 201 -3.88 -19.91 12.52
N ALA A 202 -3.18 -19.25 13.44
CA ALA A 202 -3.02 -17.79 13.40
C ALA A 202 -2.31 -17.32 12.13
N ALA A 203 -1.29 -18.06 11.66
CA ALA A 203 -0.58 -17.76 10.42
C ALA A 203 -1.51 -17.88 9.19
N VAL A 204 -2.33 -18.94 9.13
CA VAL A 204 -3.34 -19.10 8.07
C VAL A 204 -4.36 -17.97 8.10
N ALA A 205 -4.86 -17.59 9.27
CA ALA A 205 -5.79 -16.47 9.41
C ALA A 205 -5.19 -15.14 8.94
N ALA A 206 -3.90 -14.90 9.24
CA ALA A 206 -3.18 -13.71 8.77
C ALA A 206 -2.95 -13.71 7.25
N LEU A 207 -2.70 -14.88 6.65
CA LEU A 207 -2.51 -15.02 5.21
C LEU A 207 -3.81 -14.99 4.41
N ALA A 208 -4.96 -15.26 5.05
CA ALA A 208 -6.25 -15.39 4.37
C ALA A 208 -6.63 -14.20 3.47
N PRO A 209 -6.46 -12.92 3.87
CA PRO A 209 -6.74 -11.79 2.98
C PRO A 209 -5.86 -11.78 1.72
N LEU A 210 -4.59 -12.20 1.82
CA LEU A 210 -3.67 -12.26 0.68
C LEU A 210 -4.03 -13.39 -0.26
N LEU A 211 -4.38 -14.56 0.29
CA LEU A 211 -4.81 -15.72 -0.50
C LEU A 211 -6.12 -15.42 -1.25
N LEU A 212 -7.10 -14.81 -0.56
CA LEU A 212 -8.37 -14.45 -1.15
C LEU A 212 -8.20 -13.33 -2.19
N GLY A 213 -7.43 -12.29 -1.89
CA GLY A 213 -7.12 -11.22 -2.84
C GLY A 213 -6.39 -11.74 -4.08
N GLY A 214 -5.40 -12.63 -3.90
CA GLY A 214 -4.68 -13.28 -4.98
C GLY A 214 -5.60 -14.13 -5.87
N LEU A 215 -6.52 -14.89 -5.27
CA LEU A 215 -7.51 -15.66 -6.00
C LEU A 215 -8.44 -14.77 -6.82
N VAL A 216 -8.97 -13.69 -6.24
CA VAL A 216 -9.83 -12.74 -6.95
C VAL A 216 -9.10 -12.12 -8.14
N LEU A 217 -7.84 -11.70 -7.96
CA LEU A 217 -7.03 -11.14 -9.04
C LEU A 217 -6.74 -12.15 -10.15
N ALA A 218 -6.47 -13.41 -9.80
CA ALA A 218 -6.27 -14.46 -10.79
C ALA A 218 -7.55 -14.70 -11.62
N LEU A 219 -8.71 -14.75 -10.95
CA LEU A 219 -10.01 -14.95 -11.62
C LEU A 219 -10.36 -13.78 -12.53
N THR A 220 -10.13 -12.53 -12.11
CA THR A 220 -10.40 -11.35 -12.95
C THR A 220 -9.46 -11.27 -14.14
N ALA A 221 -8.18 -11.63 -13.97
CA ALA A 221 -7.21 -11.69 -15.06
C ALA A 221 -7.62 -12.75 -16.10
N LEU A 222 -7.98 -13.97 -15.64
CA LEU A 222 -8.46 -15.04 -16.53
C LEU A 222 -9.73 -14.63 -17.27
N PHE A 223 -10.67 -14.00 -16.59
CA PHE A 223 -11.89 -13.49 -17.22
C PHE A 223 -11.60 -12.40 -18.26
N GLY A 224 -10.72 -11.45 -17.94
CA GLY A 224 -10.31 -10.39 -18.86
C GLY A 224 -9.63 -10.92 -20.12
N ILE A 225 -8.71 -11.88 -19.98
CA ILE A 225 -8.08 -12.57 -21.12
C ILE A 225 -9.14 -13.29 -21.96
N GLY A 226 -10.05 -14.03 -21.31
CA GLY A 226 -11.15 -14.70 -22.01
C GLY A 226 -11.99 -13.73 -22.84
N LEU A 227 -12.38 -12.59 -22.25
CA LEU A 227 -13.15 -11.56 -22.94
C LEU A 227 -12.38 -10.99 -24.15
N MET A 228 -11.09 -10.67 -23.98
CA MET A 228 -10.25 -10.16 -25.08
C MET A 228 -10.11 -11.18 -26.22
N THR A 229 -9.98 -12.47 -25.92
CA THR A 229 -9.91 -13.51 -26.97
C THR A 229 -11.23 -13.68 -27.71
N LEU A 230 -12.36 -13.52 -27.03
CA LEU A 230 -13.69 -13.61 -27.63
C LEU A 230 -14.04 -12.39 -28.49
N THR A 231 -13.58 -11.19 -28.10
CA THR A 231 -13.82 -9.95 -28.87
C THR A 231 -12.76 -9.67 -29.93
N GLY A 232 -11.55 -10.21 -29.78
CA GLY A 232 -10.42 -10.01 -30.69
C GLY A 232 -10.27 -11.05 -31.80
N GLY A 233 -10.98 -12.19 -31.72
CA GLY A 233 -10.95 -13.26 -32.73
C GLY A 233 -11.88 -13.07 -33.94
N GLY A 234 -12.41 -11.86 -34.15
CA GLY A 234 -13.38 -11.53 -35.20
C GLY A 234 -12.86 -10.56 -36.26
N ALA A 235 -11.60 -10.68 -36.68
CA ALA A 235 -11.01 -9.94 -37.80
C ALA A 235 -10.44 -10.92 -38.85
#